data_AF-A0A523R9F0-F1
#
_entry.id   AF-A0A523R9F0-F1
#
_cell.length_a   1.000
_cell.length_b   1.000
_cell.length_c   1.000
_cell.angle_alpha   90.00
_cell.angle_beta   90.00
_cell.angle_gamma   90.00
#
_symmetry.space_group_name_H-M   'P 1'
#
loop_
_entity.id
_entity.type
_entity.pdbx_description
1 polymer ?
#
loop_
_entity_poly.entity_id
_entity_poly.type
_entity_poly.pdbx_seq_one_letter_code
_entity_poly.pdbx_strand_id
1 'polypeptide(L)'
;MLEARVDNSSVEKKLAETAYRSHNFNVIPPVIGTIISDQYGNTITVFEYDSNDDEDYGPIKSFLSEDHNNLLEIDLISMYLSSFKIFAGQANIKNLSHLEIYGSNIKAQIYFLLEKYMVIIFLNSNTDLNSKQRAQVIKYCEDKLIKYEYEFSNFNNTSSREILSILEQKGKRWLKKFNIRYIQTYKNIYLRKHETTEELMKQLGLIIQSEIDEYLNYVPEEIINNFSKELKNKIQDKLFEINLNVPENFKKE
;
A
#
# COMPACT_ATOMS: atom_id res chain seq x y z
N MET A 1 -33.74 6.42 -32.74
CA MET A 1 -32.53 7.01 -32.13
C MET A 1 -31.84 5.93 -31.35
N LEU A 2 -30.68 5.47 -31.83
CA LEU A 2 -29.82 4.55 -31.08
C LEU A 2 -29.11 5.40 -30.02
N GLU A 3 -29.49 5.22 -28.76
CA GLU A 3 -28.67 5.70 -27.65
C GLU A 3 -27.29 5.06 -27.81
N ALA A 4 -26.28 5.90 -28.05
CA ALA A 4 -24.90 5.49 -27.98
C ALA A 4 -24.68 4.95 -26.56
N ARG A 5 -24.63 3.62 -26.42
CA ARG A 5 -24.04 2.98 -25.25
C ARG A 5 -22.60 3.45 -25.21
N VAL A 6 -22.34 4.52 -24.46
CA VAL A 6 -21.00 4.88 -24.05
C VAL A 6 -20.44 3.63 -23.40
N ASP A 7 -19.36 3.11 -23.97
CA ASP A 7 -18.75 1.86 -23.54
C ASP A 7 -18.13 2.12 -22.15
N ASN A 8 -18.93 1.94 -21.10
CA ASN A 8 -18.54 2.19 -19.70
C ASN A 8 -17.23 1.45 -19.34
N SER A 9 -16.94 0.35 -20.04
CA SER A 9 -15.68 -0.40 -19.89
C SER A 9 -14.43 0.43 -20.23
N SER A 10 -14.53 1.40 -21.16
CA SER A 10 -13.43 2.30 -21.53
C SER A 10 -13.19 3.36 -20.46
N VAL A 11 -14.27 3.88 -19.85
CA VAL A 11 -14.19 4.86 -18.76
C VAL A 11 -13.65 4.22 -17.50
N GLU A 12 -14.16 3.06 -17.10
CA GLU A 12 -13.69 2.28 -15.94
C GLU A 12 -12.20 1.94 -16.06
N LYS A 13 -11.74 1.51 -17.24
CA LYS A 13 -10.31 1.25 -17.49
C LYS A 13 -9.45 2.49 -17.25
N LYS A 14 -9.85 3.64 -17.81
CA LYS A 14 -9.13 4.91 -17.63
C LYS A 14 -9.12 5.37 -16.17
N LEU A 15 -10.22 5.21 -15.45
CA LEU A 15 -10.31 5.53 -14.02
C LEU A 15 -9.37 4.64 -13.20
N ALA A 16 -9.37 3.33 -13.47
CA ALA A 16 -8.49 2.37 -12.80
C ALA A 16 -6.99 2.63 -13.12
N GLU A 17 -6.66 3.04 -14.35
CA GLU A 17 -5.32 3.46 -14.73
C GLU A 17 -4.90 4.77 -14.05
N THR A 18 -5.82 5.72 -13.92
CA THR A 18 -5.57 6.99 -13.22
C THR A 18 -5.28 6.75 -11.75
N ALA A 19 -6.07 5.89 -11.09
CA ALA A 19 -5.85 5.49 -9.71
C ALA A 19 -4.51 4.77 -9.51
N TYR A 20 -4.17 3.89 -10.45
CA TYR A 20 -2.87 3.19 -10.45
C TYR A 20 -1.69 4.16 -10.53
N ARG A 21 -1.78 5.19 -11.38
CA ARG A 21 -0.74 6.21 -11.53
C ARG A 21 -0.72 7.22 -10.40
N SER A 22 -1.87 7.60 -9.85
CA SER A 22 -1.94 8.59 -8.75
C SER A 22 -1.25 8.09 -7.48
N HIS A 23 -1.24 6.78 -7.25
CA HIS A 23 -0.53 6.16 -6.13
C HIS A 23 0.90 5.74 -6.49
N ASN A 24 1.37 6.12 -7.69
CA ASN A 24 2.68 5.81 -8.25
C ASN A 24 2.98 4.30 -8.32
N PHE A 25 1.93 3.47 -8.41
CA PHE A 25 2.11 2.03 -8.53
C PHE A 25 2.72 1.64 -9.87
N ASN A 26 2.75 2.51 -10.88
CA ASN A 26 3.49 2.28 -12.12
C ASN A 26 5.02 2.38 -11.96
N VAL A 27 5.54 2.91 -10.86
CA VAL A 27 6.99 3.11 -10.63
C VAL A 27 7.48 2.39 -9.38
N ILE A 28 6.66 2.32 -8.32
CA ILE A 28 7.01 1.67 -7.06
C ILE A 28 5.90 0.68 -6.70
N PRO A 29 6.20 -0.62 -6.55
CA PRO A 29 5.17 -1.61 -6.31
C PRO A 29 4.60 -1.44 -4.90
N PRO A 30 3.37 -1.92 -4.61
CA PRO A 30 2.76 -1.71 -3.30
C PRO A 30 3.62 -2.23 -2.14
N VAL A 31 4.10 -3.47 -2.25
CA VAL A 31 5.13 -4.05 -1.39
C VAL A 31 6.42 -4.20 -2.18
N ILE A 32 7.45 -3.46 -1.79
CA ILE A 32 8.74 -3.40 -2.46
C ILE A 32 9.56 -4.65 -2.15
N GLY A 33 9.60 -5.04 -0.88
CA GLY A 33 10.36 -6.20 -0.45
C GLY A 33 10.33 -6.39 1.05
N THR A 34 10.91 -7.49 1.49
CA THR A 34 10.99 -7.85 2.90
C THR A 34 12.42 -8.24 3.25
N ILE A 35 12.90 -7.70 4.37
CA ILE A 35 14.13 -8.14 5.03
C ILE A 35 13.73 -8.99 6.24
N ILE A 36 14.37 -10.14 6.38
CA ILE A 36 14.33 -10.92 7.61
C ILE A 36 15.73 -10.87 8.22
N SER A 37 15.79 -10.50 9.50
CA SER A 37 17.02 -10.39 10.27
C SER A 37 16.87 -11.08 11.62
N ASP A 38 17.99 -11.40 12.26
CA ASP A 38 17.99 -11.82 13.65
C ASP A 38 17.71 -10.64 14.60
N GLN A 39 17.54 -10.93 15.88
CA GLN A 39 17.31 -9.93 16.91
C GLN A 39 18.46 -8.92 17.10
N TYR A 40 19.66 -9.23 16.60
CA TYR A 40 20.84 -8.36 16.66
C TYR A 40 20.98 -7.48 15.42
N GLY A 41 20.07 -7.62 14.45
CA GLY A 41 20.03 -6.85 13.22
C GLY A 41 20.91 -7.42 12.11
N ASN A 42 21.41 -8.65 12.22
CA ASN A 42 22.09 -9.31 11.11
C ASN A 42 21.04 -9.73 10.07
N THR A 43 21.17 -9.23 8.84
CA THR A 43 20.34 -9.66 7.72
C THR A 43 20.54 -11.16 7.47
N ILE A 44 19.45 -11.93 7.51
CA ILE A 44 19.45 -13.35 7.20
C ILE A 44 19.07 -13.58 5.73
N THR A 45 18.02 -12.90 5.26
CA THR A 45 17.52 -13.06 3.89
C THR A 45 16.70 -11.84 3.46
N VAL A 46 16.73 -11.56 2.16
CA VAL A 46 15.99 -10.46 1.54
C VAL A 46 15.28 -10.99 0.30
N PHE A 47 13.99 -10.70 0.19
CA PHE A 47 13.26 -10.92 -1.06
C PHE A 47 12.55 -9.64 -1.51
N GLU A 48 12.88 -9.24 -2.73
CA GLU A 48 12.43 -8.01 -3.35
C GLU A 48 11.52 -8.34 -4.53
N TYR A 49 10.55 -7.45 -4.80
CA TYR A 49 9.75 -7.56 -6.00
C TYR A 49 10.63 -7.21 -7.20
N ASP A 50 10.73 -8.15 -8.13
CA ASP A 50 11.46 -7.99 -9.37
C ASP A 50 10.56 -8.48 -10.50
N SER A 51 10.07 -7.54 -11.31
CA SER A 51 9.30 -7.84 -12.52
C SER A 51 10.26 -8.01 -13.69
N ASN A 52 10.73 -9.23 -13.89
CA ASN A 52 11.52 -9.60 -15.07
C ASN A 52 10.72 -9.61 -16.40
N ASP A 53 9.51 -9.03 -16.47
CA ASP A 53 8.63 -9.13 -17.65
C ASP A 53 7.78 -7.84 -17.84
N ASP A 54 8.35 -6.75 -18.34
CA ASP A 54 7.64 -5.51 -18.78
C ASP A 54 7.30 -4.42 -17.73
N GLU A 55 7.65 -4.57 -16.44
CA GLU A 55 7.50 -3.50 -15.42
C GLU A 55 8.88 -3.13 -14.82
N ASP A 56 9.21 -1.83 -14.79
CA ASP A 56 10.54 -1.30 -14.41
C ASP A 56 10.76 -1.18 -12.88
N TYR A 57 10.23 -2.07 -12.05
CA TYR A 57 10.47 -1.94 -10.60
C TYR A 57 11.91 -2.34 -10.25
N GLY A 58 12.60 -1.44 -9.54
CA GLY A 58 13.94 -1.70 -9.02
C GLY A 58 13.98 -2.39 -7.65
N PRO A 59 15.19 -2.73 -7.15
CA PRO A 59 15.39 -3.27 -5.80
C PRO A 59 15.03 -2.25 -4.70
N ILE A 60 14.95 -2.66 -3.43
CA ILE A 60 14.64 -1.72 -2.32
C ILE A 60 15.59 -0.51 -2.36
N LYS A 61 16.87 -0.74 -2.69
CA LYS A 61 17.90 0.31 -2.76
C LYS A 61 17.57 1.41 -3.77
N SER A 62 16.92 1.10 -4.89
CA SER A 62 16.58 2.12 -5.90
C SER A 62 15.56 3.14 -5.40
N PHE A 63 14.89 2.87 -4.27
CA PHE A 63 13.89 3.75 -3.69
C PHE A 63 14.37 4.46 -2.41
N LEU A 64 15.60 4.17 -1.94
CA LEU A 64 16.12 4.66 -0.66
C LEU A 64 16.90 5.99 -0.73
N SER A 65 17.11 6.57 -1.92
CA SER A 65 17.66 7.93 -2.11
C SER A 65 17.68 8.34 -3.58
N GLU A 66 17.63 9.64 -3.85
CA GLU A 66 17.91 10.19 -5.20
C GLU A 66 19.42 10.38 -5.47
N ASP A 67 20.23 10.50 -4.41
CA ASP A 67 21.68 10.75 -4.54
C ASP A 67 22.49 9.47 -4.73
N HIS A 68 23.39 9.48 -5.72
CA HIS A 68 24.36 8.41 -5.99
C HIS A 68 25.38 8.19 -4.86
N ASN A 69 25.31 8.99 -3.79
CA ASN A 69 26.17 8.95 -2.59
C ASN A 69 25.49 8.32 -1.37
N ASN A 70 24.44 7.52 -1.56
CA ASN A 70 23.72 6.93 -0.45
C ASN A 70 24.60 5.94 0.34
N LEU A 71 24.98 6.35 1.55
CA LEU A 71 25.78 5.58 2.50
C LEU A 71 24.94 4.53 3.24
N LEU A 72 23.63 4.52 3.04
CA LEU A 72 22.72 3.62 3.74
C LEU A 72 22.73 2.25 3.05
N GLU A 73 23.58 1.36 3.56
CA GLU A 73 23.52 -0.06 3.23
C GLU A 73 22.25 -0.67 3.82
N ILE A 74 21.52 -1.44 3.01
CA ILE A 74 20.27 -2.11 3.42
C ILE A 74 20.48 -2.94 4.68
N ASP A 75 21.66 -3.56 4.81
CA ASP A 75 22.04 -4.39 5.96
C ASP A 75 22.20 -3.60 7.26
N LEU A 76 22.40 -2.28 7.19
CA LEU A 76 22.47 -1.43 8.38
C LEU A 76 21.08 -1.07 8.91
N ILE A 77 20.03 -1.13 8.09
CA ILE A 77 18.66 -0.79 8.50
C ILE A 77 18.21 -1.68 9.65
N SER A 78 18.46 -3.00 9.55
CA SER A 78 18.15 -3.95 10.61
C SER A 78 18.98 -3.71 11.87
N MET A 79 20.25 -3.31 11.74
CA MET A 79 21.09 -2.98 12.90
C MET A 79 20.56 -1.75 13.67
N TYR A 80 20.13 -0.70 12.96
CA TYR A 80 19.53 0.49 13.59
C TYR A 80 18.23 0.14 14.33
N LEU A 81 17.37 -0.66 13.71
CA LEU A 81 16.09 -1.06 14.32
C LEU A 81 16.28 -2.02 15.50
N SER A 82 17.26 -2.92 15.45
CA SER A 82 17.65 -3.75 16.59
C SER A 82 18.15 -2.90 17.76
N SER A 83 19.04 -1.93 17.49
CA SER A 83 19.53 -0.99 18.51
C SER A 83 18.39 -0.18 19.14
N PHE A 84 17.43 0.27 18.33
CA PHE A 84 16.23 0.95 18.81
C PHE A 84 15.35 0.04 19.70
N LYS A 85 15.17 -1.23 19.33
CA LYS A 85 14.44 -2.22 20.15
C LYS A 85 15.08 -2.40 21.52
N ILE A 86 16.41 -2.51 21.58
CA ILE A 86 17.17 -2.65 22.84
C ILE A 86 16.97 -1.42 23.71
N PHE A 87 17.15 -0.22 23.13
CA PHE A 87 16.93 1.04 23.84
C PHE A 87 15.53 1.13 24.43
N ALA A 88 14.50 0.83 23.63
CA ALA A 88 13.12 0.89 24.08
C ALA A 88 12.81 -0.10 25.20
N GLY A 89 13.42 -1.29 25.17
CA GLY A 89 13.37 -2.26 26.27
C GLY A 89 13.97 -1.69 27.57
N GLN A 90 15.13 -1.02 27.49
CA GLN A 90 15.77 -0.37 28.64
C GLN A 90 14.97 0.84 29.15
N ALA A 91 14.30 1.56 28.26
CA ALA A 91 13.42 2.68 28.59
C ALA A 91 12.02 2.26 29.10
N ASN A 92 11.79 0.96 29.31
CA ASN A 92 10.50 0.38 29.74
C ASN A 92 9.31 0.72 28.81
N ILE A 93 9.57 0.84 27.50
CA ILE A 93 8.52 1.04 26.49
C ILE A 93 7.84 -0.31 26.22
N LYS A 94 6.59 -0.44 26.68
CA LYS A 94 5.90 -1.74 26.82
C LYS A 94 5.47 -2.43 25.52
N ASN A 95 5.51 -1.76 24.37
CA ASN A 95 5.03 -2.36 23.13
C ASN A 95 5.76 -1.83 21.89
N LEU A 96 6.57 -2.69 21.30
CA LEU A 96 7.20 -2.46 19.99
C LEU A 96 6.84 -3.55 18.97
N SER A 97 5.79 -4.34 19.21
CA SER A 97 5.39 -5.45 18.33
C SER A 97 5.15 -5.02 16.88
N HIS A 98 4.79 -3.75 16.67
CA HIS A 98 4.61 -3.12 15.37
C HIS A 98 5.18 -1.69 15.42
N LEU A 99 6.08 -1.38 14.49
CA LEU A 99 6.60 -0.02 14.27
C LEU A 99 6.40 0.33 12.80
N GLU A 100 5.93 1.55 12.53
CA GLU A 100 5.83 2.08 11.16
C GLU A 100 6.67 3.34 11.03
N ILE A 101 7.46 3.40 9.95
CA ILE A 101 8.29 4.55 9.60
C ILE A 101 7.82 5.05 8.24
N TYR A 102 7.44 6.34 8.18
CA TYR A 102 6.93 6.99 6.99
C TYR A 102 8.02 7.86 6.38
N GLY A 103 8.52 7.47 5.22
CA GLY A 103 9.33 8.31 4.34
C GLY A 103 8.46 8.99 3.28
N SER A 104 9.05 9.91 2.52
CA SER A 104 8.38 10.56 1.38
C SER A 104 8.04 9.56 0.27
N ASN A 105 8.98 8.66 -0.05
CA ASN A 105 8.86 7.74 -1.18
C ASN A 105 8.48 6.31 -0.78
N ILE A 106 8.82 5.91 0.44
CA ILE A 106 8.60 4.56 0.95
C ILE A 106 8.08 4.59 2.39
N LYS A 107 7.45 3.49 2.80
CA LYS A 107 7.05 3.23 4.17
C LYS A 107 7.66 1.90 4.61
N ALA A 108 8.17 1.82 5.84
CA ALA A 108 8.64 0.57 6.44
C ALA A 108 7.70 0.15 7.56
N GLN A 109 7.31 -1.13 7.59
CA GLN A 109 6.62 -1.77 8.72
C GLN A 109 7.53 -2.82 9.33
N ILE A 110 7.77 -2.73 10.64
CA ILE A 110 8.72 -3.57 11.37
C ILE A 110 7.94 -4.41 12.38
N TYR A 111 8.17 -5.72 12.32
CA TYR A 111 7.57 -6.71 13.19
C TYR A 111 8.65 -7.54 13.87
N PHE A 112 8.57 -7.67 15.20
CA PHE A 112 9.44 -8.57 15.95
C PHE A 112 8.70 -9.88 16.19
N LEU A 113 9.19 -10.97 15.59
CA LEU A 113 8.51 -12.26 15.57
C LEU A 113 9.32 -13.32 16.33
N LEU A 114 8.61 -14.22 17.01
CA LEU A 114 9.17 -15.37 17.72
C LEU A 114 10.30 -15.02 18.71
N GLU A 115 10.31 -13.78 19.21
CA GLU A 115 11.34 -13.15 20.05
C GLU A 115 12.75 -13.04 19.42
N LYS A 116 13.08 -13.90 18.45
CA LYS A 116 14.41 -14.07 17.85
C LYS A 116 14.60 -13.32 16.54
N TYR A 117 13.52 -12.95 15.85
CA TYR A 117 13.59 -12.44 14.48
C TYR A 117 12.93 -11.07 14.35
N MET A 118 13.38 -10.33 13.36
CA MET A 118 12.79 -9.07 12.93
C MET A 118 12.49 -9.13 11.43
N VAL A 119 11.25 -8.79 11.08
CA VAL A 119 10.76 -8.71 9.71
C VAL A 119 10.49 -7.24 9.38
N ILE A 120 11.16 -6.73 8.36
CA ILE A 120 11.01 -5.35 7.89
C ILE A 120 10.38 -5.41 6.50
N ILE A 121 9.19 -4.87 6.36
CA ILE A 121 8.43 -4.81 5.11
C ILE A 121 8.54 -3.40 4.54
N PHE A 122 9.10 -3.28 3.34
CA PHE A 122 9.16 -2.03 2.59
C PHE A 122 7.95 -1.92 1.68
N LEU A 123 7.28 -0.78 1.75
CA LEU A 123 6.04 -0.46 1.05
C LEU A 123 6.23 0.83 0.26
N ASN A 124 5.49 0.98 -0.83
CA ASN A 124 5.25 2.31 -1.41
C ASN A 124 4.56 3.19 -0.35
N SER A 125 4.93 4.47 -0.23
CA SER A 125 4.39 5.39 0.78
C SER A 125 2.86 5.54 0.73
N ASN A 126 2.25 5.38 -0.45
CA ASN A 126 0.81 5.40 -0.67
C ASN A 126 0.10 4.05 -0.44
N THR A 127 0.85 2.99 -0.12
CA THR A 127 0.27 1.67 0.13
C THR A 127 -0.21 1.57 1.55
N ASP A 128 -1.49 1.27 1.74
CA ASP A 128 -2.04 0.90 3.04
C ASP A 128 -2.45 -0.57 3.03
N LEU A 129 -1.83 -1.37 3.92
CA LEU A 129 -2.17 -2.77 4.09
C LEU A 129 -3.24 -2.88 5.15
N ASN A 130 -4.43 -3.37 4.77
CA ASN A 130 -5.47 -3.66 5.74
C ASN A 130 -5.08 -4.81 6.69
N SER A 131 -5.85 -5.01 7.76
CA SER A 131 -5.56 -6.03 8.77
C SER A 131 -5.36 -7.44 8.19
N LYS A 132 -6.18 -7.83 7.21
CA LYS A 132 -6.09 -9.13 6.53
C LYS A 132 -4.82 -9.25 5.68
N GLN A 133 -4.46 -8.20 4.95
CA GLN A 133 -3.26 -8.15 4.14
C GLN A 133 -2.00 -8.18 5.00
N ARG A 134 -1.94 -7.39 6.08
CA ARG A 134 -0.84 -7.45 7.06
C ARG A 134 -0.68 -8.85 7.65
N ALA A 135 -1.78 -9.46 8.09
CA ALA A 135 -1.76 -10.82 8.63
C ALA A 135 -1.26 -11.86 7.61
N GLN A 136 -1.58 -11.69 6.31
CA GLN A 136 -1.05 -12.58 5.26
C GLN A 136 0.46 -12.47 5.09
N VAL A 137 1.02 -11.27 5.12
CA VAL A 137 2.47 -11.07 4.98
C VAL A 137 3.22 -11.61 6.20
N ILE A 138 2.73 -11.28 7.40
CA ILE A 138 3.32 -11.76 8.66
C ILE A 138 3.27 -13.30 8.71
N LYS A 139 2.10 -13.89 8.47
CA LYS A 139 1.93 -15.35 8.49
C LYS A 139 2.82 -16.04 7.46
N TYR A 140 2.99 -15.46 6.28
CA TYR A 140 3.93 -16.01 5.29
C TYR A 140 5.35 -16.10 5.85
N CYS A 141 5.82 -15.05 6.53
CA CYS A 141 7.14 -15.02 7.14
C CYS A 141 7.25 -15.99 8.32
N GLU A 142 6.26 -16.00 9.22
CA GLU A 142 6.19 -16.94 10.36
C GLU A 142 6.23 -18.40 9.90
N ASP A 143 5.44 -18.76 8.89
CA ASP A 143 5.42 -20.11 8.34
C ASP A 143 6.80 -20.52 7.79
N LYS A 144 7.60 -19.58 7.26
CA LYS A 144 8.98 -19.87 6.82
C LYS A 144 9.94 -19.99 7.99
N LEU A 145 9.87 -19.06 8.95
CA LEU A 145 10.72 -19.06 10.14
C LEU A 145 10.55 -20.34 10.96
N ILE A 146 9.31 -20.81 11.13
CA ILE A 146 9.00 -22.04 11.86
C ILE A 146 9.47 -23.27 11.07
N LYS A 147 9.16 -23.33 9.78
CA LYS A 147 9.47 -24.52 8.96
C LYS A 147 10.97 -24.73 8.75
N TYR A 148 11.74 -23.64 8.68
CA TYR A 148 13.17 -23.65 8.38
C TYR A 148 14.00 -23.08 9.54
N GLU A 149 13.56 -23.32 10.79
CA GLU A 149 14.18 -22.75 11.99
C GLU A 149 15.69 -23.02 12.05
N TYR A 150 16.12 -24.23 11.65
CA TYR A 150 17.52 -24.60 11.61
C TYR A 150 18.31 -23.70 10.67
N GLU A 151 17.82 -23.48 9.45
CA GLU A 151 18.51 -22.68 8.44
C GLU A 151 18.54 -21.20 8.79
N PHE A 152 17.47 -20.66 9.39
CA PHE A 152 17.46 -19.29 9.89
C PHE A 152 18.41 -19.10 11.09
N SER A 153 18.48 -20.07 12.00
CA SER A 153 19.38 -20.01 13.17
C SER A 153 20.85 -20.20 12.78
N ASN A 154 21.12 -20.93 11.69
CA ASN A 154 22.46 -21.25 11.20
C ASN A 154 22.74 -20.62 9.84
N PHE A 155 22.24 -19.42 9.58
CA PHE A 155 22.29 -18.77 8.25
C PHE A 155 23.70 -18.57 7.68
N ASN A 156 24.75 -18.65 8.51
CA ASN A 156 26.15 -18.62 8.08
C ASN A 156 26.68 -19.95 7.53
N ASN A 157 25.99 -21.06 7.77
CA ASN A 157 26.34 -22.37 7.23
C ASN A 157 26.04 -22.43 5.73
N THR A 158 26.98 -22.98 4.94
CA THR A 158 26.84 -23.15 3.49
C THR A 158 25.52 -23.83 3.09
N SER A 159 25.14 -24.92 3.76
CA SER A 159 23.90 -25.63 3.42
C SER A 159 22.65 -24.80 3.74
N SER A 160 22.68 -24.02 4.82
CA SER A 160 21.60 -23.11 5.17
C SER A 160 21.49 -21.97 4.15
N ARG A 161 22.60 -21.42 3.65
CA ARG A 161 22.59 -20.38 2.60
C ARG A 161 21.96 -20.85 1.30
N GLU A 162 22.19 -22.09 0.89
CA GLU A 162 21.54 -22.66 -0.30
C GLU A 162 20.01 -22.72 -0.14
N ILE A 163 19.54 -23.16 1.02
CA ILE A 163 18.10 -23.20 1.33
C ILE A 163 17.52 -21.78 1.41
N LEU A 164 18.21 -20.85 2.06
CA LEU A 164 17.80 -19.45 2.15
C LEU A 164 17.69 -18.80 0.76
N SER A 165 18.65 -19.05 -0.13
CA SER A 165 18.57 -18.58 -1.53
C SER A 165 17.33 -19.15 -2.26
N ILE A 166 16.98 -20.42 -2.04
CA ILE A 166 15.73 -20.99 -2.56
C ILE A 166 14.50 -20.31 -1.96
N LEU A 167 14.53 -19.97 -0.66
CA LEU A 167 13.46 -19.26 0.02
C LEU A 167 13.29 -17.84 -0.51
N GLU A 168 14.38 -17.14 -0.84
CA GLU A 168 14.35 -15.82 -1.47
C GLU A 168 13.58 -15.89 -2.79
N GLN A 169 13.92 -16.84 -3.66
CA GLN A 169 13.24 -17.03 -4.93
C GLN A 169 11.74 -17.35 -4.76
N LYS A 170 11.39 -18.14 -3.74
CA LYS A 170 9.99 -18.41 -3.39
C LYS A 170 9.29 -17.17 -2.82
N GLY A 171 10.00 -16.35 -2.05
CA GLY A 171 9.58 -15.06 -1.52
C GLY A 171 9.24 -14.09 -2.65
N LYS A 172 10.16 -13.90 -3.61
CA LYS A 172 9.96 -13.06 -4.79
C LYS A 172 8.70 -13.45 -5.57
N ARG A 173 8.51 -14.74 -5.86
CA ARG A 173 7.31 -15.23 -6.58
C ARG A 173 6.02 -15.03 -5.79
N TRP A 174 6.07 -15.22 -4.47
CA TRP A 174 4.92 -14.98 -3.61
C TRP A 174 4.56 -13.50 -3.55
N LEU A 175 5.57 -12.63 -3.39
CA LEU A 175 5.44 -11.18 -3.40
C LEU A 175 4.86 -10.68 -4.72
N LYS A 176 5.29 -11.25 -5.86
CA LYS A 176 4.70 -10.97 -7.17
C LYS A 176 3.20 -11.18 -7.19
N LYS A 177 2.75 -12.34 -6.72
CA LYS A 177 1.32 -12.68 -6.61
C LYS A 177 0.58 -11.79 -5.62
N PHE A 178 1.21 -11.41 -4.52
CA PHE A 178 0.63 -10.54 -3.50
C PHE A 178 0.34 -9.14 -4.08
N ASN A 179 1.33 -8.52 -4.72
CA ASN A 179 1.19 -7.18 -5.31
C ASN A 179 0.15 -7.14 -6.44
N ILE A 180 0.13 -8.13 -7.33
CA ILE A 180 -0.89 -8.21 -8.39
C ILE A 180 -2.30 -8.21 -7.79
N ARG A 181 -2.53 -9.04 -6.76
CA ARG A 181 -3.82 -9.09 -6.06
C ARG A 181 -4.13 -7.77 -5.36
N TYR A 182 -3.14 -7.16 -4.69
CA TYR A 182 -3.31 -5.87 -4.04
C TYR A 182 -3.77 -4.80 -5.03
N ILE A 183 -3.08 -4.66 -6.17
CA ILE A 183 -3.40 -3.68 -7.21
C ILE A 183 -4.81 -3.93 -7.78
N GLN A 184 -5.18 -5.19 -8.04
CA GLN A 184 -6.51 -5.54 -8.51
C GLN A 184 -7.60 -5.17 -7.49
N THR A 185 -7.41 -5.54 -6.22
CA THR A 185 -8.33 -5.16 -5.14
C THR A 185 -8.45 -3.65 -5.01
N TYR A 186 -7.31 -2.94 -5.05
CA TYR A 186 -7.26 -1.49 -4.98
C TYR A 186 -8.04 -0.83 -6.12
N LYS A 187 -7.80 -1.23 -7.38
CA LYS A 187 -8.53 -0.75 -8.56
C LYS A 187 -10.05 -0.95 -8.40
N ASN A 188 -10.47 -2.13 -7.93
CA ASN A 188 -11.88 -2.44 -7.73
C ASN A 188 -12.51 -1.58 -6.62
N ILE A 189 -11.80 -1.32 -5.52
CA ILE A 189 -12.27 -0.44 -4.44
C ILE A 189 -12.41 0.99 -4.96
N TYR A 190 -11.43 1.48 -5.71
CA TYR A 190 -11.46 2.81 -6.30
C TYR A 190 -12.66 3.00 -7.23
N LEU A 191 -12.92 2.04 -8.13
CA LEU A 191 -14.08 2.09 -9.04
C LEU A 191 -15.41 2.11 -8.29
N ARG A 192 -15.57 1.25 -7.27
CA ARG A 192 -16.78 1.25 -6.42
C ARG A 192 -16.97 2.57 -5.68
N LYS A 193 -15.88 3.14 -5.17
CA LYS A 193 -15.92 4.45 -4.50
C LYS A 193 -16.38 5.54 -5.48
N HIS A 194 -15.88 5.48 -6.71
CA HIS A 194 -16.27 6.40 -7.76
C HIS A 194 -17.76 6.29 -8.09
N GLU A 195 -18.27 5.09 -8.36
CA GLU A 195 -19.69 4.82 -8.59
C GLU A 195 -20.57 5.32 -7.43
N THR A 196 -20.18 5.02 -6.19
CA THR A 196 -20.92 5.44 -5.00
C THR A 196 -20.94 6.97 -4.86
N THR A 197 -19.80 7.61 -5.14
CA THR A 197 -19.69 9.08 -5.06
C THR A 197 -20.51 9.76 -6.14
N GLU A 198 -20.49 9.24 -7.38
CA GLU A 198 -21.34 9.76 -8.45
C GLU A 198 -22.83 9.66 -8.10
N GLU A 199 -23.27 8.54 -7.53
CA GLU A 199 -24.67 8.36 -7.14
C GLU A 199 -25.09 9.31 -6.02
N LEU A 200 -24.25 9.47 -4.99
CA LEU A 200 -24.46 10.45 -3.93
C LEU A 200 -24.49 11.89 -4.48
N MET A 201 -23.61 12.22 -5.42
CA MET A 201 -23.53 13.55 -6.01
C MET A 201 -24.73 13.88 -6.91
N LYS A 202 -25.37 12.89 -7.54
CA LYS A 202 -26.65 13.11 -8.24
C LYS A 202 -27.75 13.54 -7.27
N GLN A 203 -27.84 12.88 -6.12
CA GLN A 203 -28.86 13.18 -5.11
C GLN A 203 -28.59 14.53 -4.42
N LEU A 204 -27.36 14.73 -3.93
CA LEU A 204 -26.94 15.99 -3.33
C LEU A 204 -27.01 17.15 -4.32
N GLY A 205 -26.71 16.91 -5.60
CA GLY A 205 -26.70 17.93 -6.62
C GLY A 205 -28.06 18.57 -6.88
N LEU A 206 -29.16 17.83 -6.66
CA LEU A 206 -30.53 18.35 -6.72
C LEU A 206 -30.83 19.23 -5.51
N ILE A 207 -30.45 18.78 -4.31
CA ILE A 207 -30.64 19.54 -3.06
C ILE A 207 -29.85 20.84 -3.10
N ILE A 208 -28.57 20.78 -3.51
CA ILE A 208 -27.72 21.97 -3.66
C ILE A 208 -28.37 22.97 -4.61
N GLN A 209 -28.90 22.50 -5.74
CA GLN A 209 -29.53 23.38 -6.72
C GLN A 209 -30.79 24.04 -6.16
N SER A 210 -31.68 23.27 -5.52
CA SER A 210 -32.91 23.82 -4.94
C SER A 210 -32.65 24.86 -3.86
N GLU A 211 -31.68 24.59 -2.97
CA GLU A 211 -31.30 25.53 -1.91
C GLU A 211 -30.67 26.80 -2.50
N ILE A 212 -29.76 26.68 -3.47
CA ILE A 212 -29.15 27.85 -4.11
C ILE A 212 -30.21 28.70 -4.82
N ASP A 213 -31.11 28.08 -5.59
CA ASP A 213 -32.16 28.79 -6.32
C ASP A 213 -33.13 29.52 -5.37
N GLU A 214 -33.41 28.94 -4.19
CA GLU A 214 -34.24 29.57 -3.16
C GLU A 214 -33.54 30.77 -2.51
N TYR A 215 -32.28 30.62 -2.09
CA TYR A 215 -31.54 31.67 -1.38
C TYR A 215 -30.97 32.77 -2.29
N LEU A 216 -30.68 32.47 -3.56
CA LEU A 216 -30.06 33.39 -4.52
C LEU A 216 -30.98 33.77 -5.68
N ASN A 217 -32.30 33.75 -5.48
CA ASN A 217 -33.33 34.01 -6.50
C ASN A 217 -33.22 35.34 -7.29
N TYR A 218 -32.44 36.32 -6.82
CA TYR A 218 -32.18 37.60 -7.51
C TYR A 218 -30.79 37.69 -8.17
N VAL A 219 -29.99 36.63 -8.10
CA VAL A 219 -28.66 36.54 -8.70
C VAL A 219 -28.79 36.02 -10.14
N PRO A 220 -28.00 36.53 -11.11
CA PRO A 220 -28.00 35.99 -12.47
C PRO A 220 -27.72 34.48 -12.51
N GLU A 221 -28.49 33.74 -13.32
CA GLU A 221 -28.40 32.27 -13.47
C GLU A 221 -26.98 31.80 -13.82
N GLU A 222 -26.22 32.57 -14.60
CA GLU A 222 -24.84 32.22 -14.94
C GLU A 222 -23.93 32.15 -13.70
N ILE A 223 -24.10 33.07 -12.75
CA ILE A 223 -23.36 33.08 -11.50
C ILE A 223 -23.80 31.92 -10.61
N ILE A 224 -25.11 31.65 -10.54
CA ILE A 224 -25.69 30.52 -9.80
C ILE A 224 -25.14 29.19 -10.32
N ASN A 225 -25.13 28.99 -11.64
CA ASN A 225 -24.64 27.78 -12.27
C ASN A 225 -23.15 27.56 -12.01
N ASN A 226 -22.34 28.62 -12.11
CA ASN A 226 -20.91 28.55 -11.79
C ASN A 226 -20.67 28.22 -10.31
N PHE A 227 -21.40 28.86 -9.40
CA PHE A 227 -21.29 28.60 -7.96
C PHE A 227 -21.73 27.18 -7.60
N SER A 228 -22.87 26.71 -8.12
CA SER A 228 -23.38 25.35 -7.95
C SER A 228 -22.37 24.31 -8.45
N LYS A 229 -21.76 24.55 -9.61
CA LYS A 229 -20.70 23.67 -10.16
C LYS A 229 -19.48 23.61 -9.24
N GLU A 230 -18.99 24.75 -8.79
CA GLU A 230 -17.82 24.83 -7.89
C GLU A 230 -18.08 24.14 -6.55
N LEU A 231 -19.28 24.34 -5.98
CA LEU A 231 -19.70 23.70 -4.74
C LEU A 231 -19.79 22.18 -4.90
N LYS A 232 -20.39 21.71 -6.00
CA LYS A 232 -20.48 20.28 -6.33
C LYS A 232 -19.10 19.65 -6.47
N ASN A 233 -18.18 20.29 -7.19
CA ASN A 233 -16.81 19.81 -7.32
C ASN A 233 -16.11 19.69 -5.96
N LYS A 234 -16.20 20.72 -5.10
CA LYS A 234 -15.59 20.69 -3.76
C LYS A 234 -16.17 19.59 -2.87
N ILE A 235 -17.48 19.37 -2.92
CA ILE A 235 -18.13 18.29 -2.17
C ILE A 235 -17.68 16.94 -2.70
N GLN A 236 -17.65 16.76 -4.03
CA GLN A 236 -17.18 15.54 -4.66
C GLN A 236 -15.72 15.22 -4.25
N ASP A 237 -14.83 16.20 -4.33
CA ASP A 237 -13.42 16.05 -3.91
C ASP A 237 -13.33 15.60 -2.44
N LYS A 238 -14.13 16.21 -1.55
CA LYS A 238 -14.18 15.84 -0.14
C LYS A 238 -14.75 14.44 0.09
N LEU A 239 -15.77 14.02 -0.66
CA LEU A 239 -16.29 12.65 -0.61
C LEU A 239 -15.25 11.63 -1.08
N PHE A 240 -14.44 11.99 -2.08
CA PHE A 240 -13.31 11.18 -2.53
C PHE A 240 -12.13 11.15 -1.56
N GLU A 241 -11.92 12.19 -0.74
CA GLU A 241 -10.92 12.18 0.34
C GLU A 241 -11.37 11.30 1.52
N ILE A 242 -12.67 11.30 1.85
CA ILE A 242 -13.20 10.49 2.95
C ILE A 242 -12.96 9.01 2.64
N ASN A 243 -12.21 8.33 3.51
CA ASN A 243 -12.07 6.87 3.47
C ASN A 243 -13.43 6.24 3.82
N LEU A 244 -14.31 6.16 2.82
CA LEU A 244 -15.42 5.24 2.83
C LEU A 244 -14.80 3.85 2.76
N ASN A 245 -14.46 3.29 3.93
CA ASN A 245 -14.41 1.85 4.10
C ASN A 245 -15.79 1.35 3.70
N VAL A 246 -16.02 1.08 2.41
CA VAL A 246 -17.25 0.46 1.94
C VAL A 246 -17.28 -0.88 2.67
N PRO A 247 -18.17 -1.08 3.65
CA PRO A 247 -18.24 -2.34 4.34
C PRO A 247 -18.52 -3.41 3.27
N GLU A 248 -17.85 -4.56 3.34
CA GLU A 248 -18.08 -5.69 2.42
C GLU A 248 -19.54 -6.25 2.47
N ASN A 249 -20.45 -5.61 3.21
CA ASN A 249 -21.82 -6.04 3.46
C ASN A 249 -22.87 -5.27 2.65
N PHE A 250 -22.67 -5.12 1.34
CA PHE A 250 -23.78 -4.92 0.41
C PHE A 250 -23.73 -5.98 -0.69
N LYS A 251 -23.86 -7.24 -0.28
CA LYS A 251 -24.34 -8.32 -1.15
C LYS A 251 -25.68 -8.81 -0.63
N LYS A 252 -26.73 -8.28 -1.28
CA LYS A 252 -28.05 -8.87 -1.53
C LYS A 252 -28.88 -9.30 -0.32
N GLU A 253 -29.93 -8.52 -0.05
CA GLU A 253 -31.27 -9.08 0.17
C GLU A 253 -31.72 -9.91 -1.06
#